data_AF-A0AA36HL92-F1
#
_entry.id   AF-A0AA36HL92-F1
#
_cell.length_a   1.000
_cell.length_b   1.000
_cell.length_c   1.000
_cell.angle_alpha   90.00
_cell.angle_beta   90.00
_cell.angle_gamma   90.00
#
_symmetry.space_group_name_H-M   'P 1'
#
loop_
_entity.id
_entity.type
_entity.pdbx_description
1 polymer ?
#
loop_
_entity_poly.entity_id
_entity_poly.type
_entity_poly.pdbx_seq_one_letter_code
_entity_poly.pdbx_strand_id
1 'polypeptide(L)'
;MRPGPAKCYRYNKNKPYPKTRYCRGVPDPKIRIFDVGKKKMPCDEFPATCHLVCDEDQQLTSEALEAARIAVNKYMITNAGRDFFHIRMRPHPFNVLRINKTLSCAGADRLSSGMRGAFGKPYGTAARVDIGQVLISVRTKDEKINIAVEALRRAKFKFAGRQKVHISSKWGFTRFTRKEYAQYKAQGRLVPDGTTVKWLSSRGPLWRLIGRRGGIHSVAVPQPRCPPPTSPASRASDARAMGRRPAKCYRYNKNKPYPKTRYCRGVPDPKIRIFDVGKKKMPCDEFPATCHLVCDEDQQLTSEALEAARIAVNKYMITNAGRDFFHIRMRPHPFNVLRINKTLSCAGADRLSSGMRGAFGKPYGTAARVDIGQVLISVRTKDEKINIAVEALRRAKFKFAGRQKVHISSKWGFTRFTRKEYAQYKAQGRLVPDGTTVKWLSSRGPLWRLIGRENA
;
A
#
# COMPACT_ATOMS: atom_id res chain seq x y z
N MET A 1 -16.60 12.60 -32.47
CA MET A 1 -17.11 13.87 -31.90
C MET A 1 -15.97 14.64 -31.26
N ARG A 2 -15.71 15.85 -31.76
CA ARG A 2 -14.71 16.76 -31.18
C ARG A 2 -15.18 17.26 -29.80
N PRO A 3 -14.25 17.64 -28.90
CA PRO A 3 -14.60 18.37 -27.70
C PRO A 3 -15.49 19.57 -27.98
N GLY A 4 -16.54 19.74 -27.16
CA GLY A 4 -17.24 21.02 -27.09
C GLY A 4 -16.25 22.13 -26.69
N PRO A 5 -16.41 23.36 -27.18
CA PRO A 5 -15.46 24.42 -26.89
C PRO A 5 -15.39 24.69 -25.38
N ALA A 6 -14.20 25.02 -24.87
CA ALA A 6 -13.96 25.20 -23.44
C ALA A 6 -14.89 26.25 -22.78
N LYS A 7 -15.42 27.20 -23.58
CA LYS A 7 -16.42 28.19 -23.13
C LYS A 7 -17.66 27.54 -22.50
N CYS A 8 -18.07 26.36 -22.93
CA CYS A 8 -19.27 25.68 -22.41
C CYS A 8 -19.11 25.24 -20.95
N TYR A 9 -17.88 24.96 -20.52
CA TYR A 9 -17.56 24.42 -19.20
C TYR A 9 -16.77 25.39 -18.32
N ARG A 10 -16.60 26.65 -18.75
CA ARG A 10 -15.76 27.64 -18.08
C ARG A 10 -16.19 27.92 -16.63
N TYR A 11 -17.48 28.05 -16.37
CA TYR A 11 -17.98 28.50 -15.07
C TYR A 11 -18.35 27.37 -14.13
N ASN A 12 -18.28 27.66 -12.84
CA ASN A 12 -18.58 26.77 -11.73
C ASN A 12 -20.09 26.60 -11.47
N LYS A 13 -20.87 26.25 -12.51
CA LYS A 13 -22.34 26.18 -12.46
C LYS A 13 -22.90 25.07 -11.55
N ASN A 14 -22.26 23.91 -11.55
CA ASN A 14 -22.77 22.72 -10.86
C ASN A 14 -22.04 22.47 -9.53
N LYS A 15 -22.64 21.66 -8.66
CA LYS A 15 -21.95 21.10 -7.49
C LYS A 15 -20.73 20.27 -7.93
N PRO A 16 -19.67 20.16 -7.12
CA PRO A 16 -18.50 19.36 -7.47
C PRO A 16 -18.93 17.91 -7.74
N TYR A 17 -18.53 17.37 -8.89
CA TYR A 17 -18.94 16.03 -9.30
C TYR A 17 -17.73 15.15 -9.59
N PRO A 18 -17.15 14.51 -8.56
CA PRO A 18 -15.94 13.71 -8.72
C PRO A 18 -16.21 12.29 -9.25
N LYS A 19 -15.16 11.67 -9.78
CA LYS A 19 -15.12 10.24 -10.07
C LYS A 19 -15.31 9.46 -8.76
N THR A 20 -16.43 8.75 -8.66
CA THR A 20 -16.85 8.04 -7.44
C THR A 20 -17.51 6.71 -7.80
N ARG A 21 -17.95 5.94 -6.79
CA ARG A 21 -18.74 4.71 -7.02
C ARG A 21 -20.03 4.95 -7.79
N TYR A 22 -20.57 6.18 -7.75
CA TYR A 22 -21.79 6.61 -8.42
C TYR A 22 -21.53 7.20 -9.82
N CYS A 23 -20.34 7.80 -10.04
CA CYS A 23 -19.91 8.27 -11.36
C CYS A 23 -18.80 7.37 -11.93
N ARG A 24 -19.21 6.36 -12.69
CA ARG A 24 -18.32 5.42 -13.39
C ARG A 24 -18.18 5.79 -14.87
N GLY A 25 -17.18 5.21 -15.53
CA GLY A 25 -16.93 5.47 -16.97
C GLY A 25 -16.33 6.84 -17.28
N VAL A 26 -15.73 7.49 -16.28
CA VAL A 26 -15.02 8.77 -16.46
C VAL A 26 -13.70 8.52 -17.18
N PRO A 27 -13.42 9.22 -18.29
CA PRO A 27 -12.14 9.10 -19.00
C PRO A 27 -10.98 9.60 -18.12
N ASP A 28 -9.78 9.09 -18.38
CA ASP A 28 -8.59 9.54 -17.65
C ASP A 28 -8.24 10.98 -18.03
N PRO A 29 -7.78 11.81 -17.07
CA PRO A 29 -7.37 13.19 -17.35
C PRO A 29 -6.19 13.21 -18.32
N LYS A 30 -6.15 14.25 -19.17
CA LYS A 30 -5.04 14.41 -20.12
C LYS A 30 -3.73 14.75 -19.42
N ILE A 31 -3.79 15.62 -18.40
CA ILE A 31 -2.66 15.87 -17.50
C ILE A 31 -2.44 14.66 -16.59
N ARG A 32 -1.24 14.08 -16.66
CA ARG A 32 -0.81 12.93 -15.84
C ARG A 32 0.39 13.24 -14.95
N ILE A 33 1.14 14.29 -15.29
CA ILE A 33 2.40 14.66 -14.62
C ILE A 33 2.22 16.04 -13.99
N PHE A 34 2.27 16.10 -12.66
CA PHE A 34 2.10 17.34 -11.91
C PHE A 34 3.42 17.98 -11.47
N ASP A 35 4.49 17.19 -11.33
CA ASP A 35 5.84 17.67 -10.99
C ASP A 35 6.81 17.39 -12.15
N VAL A 36 7.51 18.43 -12.62
CA VAL A 36 8.42 18.40 -13.77
C VAL A 36 9.74 19.10 -13.42
N GLY A 37 10.84 18.70 -14.06
CA GLY A 37 12.19 19.19 -13.74
C GLY A 37 12.82 18.40 -12.57
N LYS A 38 13.78 19.01 -11.88
CA LYS A 38 14.51 18.36 -10.78
C LYS A 38 13.73 18.35 -9.46
N LYS A 39 12.69 17.50 -9.42
CA LYS A 39 11.80 17.32 -8.25
C LYS A 39 12.46 16.72 -7.01
N LYS A 40 13.60 16.04 -7.14
CA LYS A 40 14.31 15.41 -6.00
C LYS A 40 15.25 16.37 -5.28
N MET A 41 15.48 17.57 -5.81
CA MET A 41 16.45 18.50 -5.23
C MET A 41 15.96 19.06 -3.90
N PRO A 42 16.88 19.23 -2.95
CA PRO A 42 16.56 19.74 -1.62
C PRO A 42 16.01 21.16 -1.70
N CYS A 43 15.30 21.55 -0.64
CA CYS A 43 14.65 22.87 -0.59
C CYS A 43 15.65 24.05 -0.60
N ASP A 44 16.89 23.82 -0.18
CA ASP A 44 17.91 24.85 -0.07
C ASP A 44 18.43 25.35 -1.43
N GLU A 45 18.31 24.53 -2.47
CA GLU A 45 18.97 24.80 -3.75
C GLU A 45 18.14 25.69 -4.69
N PHE A 46 16.82 25.77 -4.47
CA PHE A 46 15.90 26.58 -5.25
C PHE A 46 15.17 27.59 -4.34
N PRO A 47 15.81 28.72 -4.00
CA PRO A 47 15.24 29.74 -3.12
C PRO A 47 14.12 30.55 -3.76
N ALA A 48 14.27 30.90 -5.05
CA ALA A 48 13.32 31.73 -5.77
C ALA A 48 12.09 30.97 -6.20
N THR A 49 10.92 31.61 -6.08
CA THR A 49 9.66 31.06 -6.60
C THR A 49 8.80 32.09 -7.29
N CYS A 50 8.15 31.64 -8.37
CA CYS A 50 7.09 32.37 -9.03
C CYS A 50 5.83 31.50 -9.15
N HIS A 51 4.68 32.16 -9.11
CA HIS A 51 3.37 31.55 -9.11
C HIS A 51 2.51 32.18 -10.20
N LEU A 52 1.82 31.34 -10.96
CA LEU A 52 0.69 31.77 -11.78
C LEU A 52 -0.57 31.62 -10.95
N VAL A 53 -1.26 32.72 -10.70
CA VAL A 53 -2.43 32.81 -9.82
C VAL A 53 -3.67 33.12 -10.66
N CYS A 54 -4.78 32.43 -10.38
CA CYS A 54 -6.05 32.68 -11.03
C CYS A 54 -6.73 33.91 -10.41
N ASP A 55 -7.28 34.79 -11.24
CA ASP A 55 -7.99 36.00 -10.83
C ASP A 55 -9.50 35.88 -11.08
N GLU A 56 -9.98 34.67 -11.38
CA GLU A 56 -11.35 34.34 -11.71
C GLU A 56 -11.76 33.02 -11.04
N ASP A 57 -13.04 32.91 -10.69
CA ASP A 57 -13.66 31.65 -10.28
C ASP A 57 -14.14 30.87 -11.52
N GLN A 58 -13.42 29.81 -11.88
CA GLN A 58 -13.65 29.07 -13.12
C GLN A 58 -13.18 27.61 -13.06
N GLN A 59 -13.43 26.87 -14.14
CA GLN A 59 -12.95 25.52 -14.36
C GLN A 59 -11.86 25.50 -15.41
N LEU A 60 -10.74 24.85 -15.09
CA LEU A 60 -9.64 24.60 -16.01
C LEU A 60 -9.69 23.15 -16.48
N THR A 61 -9.84 22.94 -17.79
CA THR A 61 -9.88 21.60 -18.36
C THR A 61 -8.53 20.89 -18.23
N SER A 62 -8.57 19.55 -18.16
CA SER A 62 -7.36 18.72 -18.07
C SER A 62 -6.42 18.94 -19.27
N GLU A 63 -6.99 19.27 -20.43
CA GLU A 63 -6.31 19.59 -21.68
C GLU A 63 -5.57 20.93 -21.58
N ALA A 64 -6.22 21.97 -21.02
CA ALA A 64 -5.60 23.27 -20.81
C ALA A 64 -4.45 23.18 -19.79
N LEU A 65 -4.64 22.41 -18.72
CA LEU A 65 -3.58 22.16 -17.73
C LEU A 65 -2.35 21.48 -18.34
N GLU A 66 -2.55 20.47 -19.19
CA GLU A 66 -1.44 19.79 -19.87
C GLU A 66 -0.76 20.71 -20.90
N ALA A 67 -1.53 21.48 -21.68
CA ALA A 67 -0.98 22.44 -22.63
C ALA A 67 -0.14 23.53 -21.93
N ALA A 68 -0.62 24.05 -20.81
CA ALA A 68 0.12 25.01 -20.00
C ALA A 68 1.40 24.40 -19.41
N ARG A 69 1.32 23.17 -18.88
CA ARG A 69 2.48 22.44 -18.36
C ARG A 69 3.57 22.27 -19.42
N ILE A 70 3.18 21.86 -20.64
CA ILE A 70 4.12 21.70 -21.77
C ILE A 70 4.74 23.05 -22.14
N ALA A 71 3.96 24.13 -22.21
CA ALA A 71 4.45 25.45 -22.54
C ALA A 71 5.51 25.96 -21.55
N VAL A 72 5.23 25.88 -20.23
CA VAL A 72 6.21 26.27 -19.19
C VAL A 72 7.46 25.40 -19.30
N ASN A 73 7.30 24.08 -19.36
CA ASN A 73 8.42 23.16 -19.35
C ASN A 73 9.32 23.34 -20.57
N LYS A 74 8.75 23.50 -21.77
CA LYS A 74 9.52 23.69 -23.00
C LYS A 74 10.37 24.96 -22.90
N TYR A 75 9.77 26.08 -22.48
CA TYR A 75 10.49 27.35 -22.36
C TYR A 75 11.58 27.31 -21.29
N MET A 76 11.30 26.69 -20.13
CA MET A 76 12.28 26.54 -19.05
C MET A 76 13.46 25.67 -19.46
N ILE A 77 13.24 24.57 -20.20
CA ILE A 77 14.32 23.71 -20.68
C ILE A 77 15.25 24.47 -21.63
N THR A 78 14.70 25.23 -22.57
CA THR A 78 15.49 25.96 -23.58
C THR A 78 16.32 27.08 -22.96
N ASN A 79 15.78 27.84 -22.00
CA ASN A 79 16.43 29.08 -21.54
C ASN A 79 17.12 28.96 -20.17
N ALA A 80 16.63 28.09 -19.29
CA ALA A 80 17.24 27.90 -17.96
C ALA A 80 18.07 26.60 -17.88
N GLY A 81 17.86 25.64 -18.78
CA GLY A 81 18.45 24.31 -18.73
C GLY A 81 17.62 23.33 -17.89
N ARG A 82 17.68 22.04 -18.23
CA ARG A 82 16.81 20.97 -17.67
C ARG A 82 16.90 20.80 -16.15
N ASP A 83 18.01 21.22 -15.57
CA ASP A 83 18.39 20.88 -14.19
C ASP A 83 18.14 22.00 -13.18
N PHE A 84 17.83 23.22 -13.64
CA PHE A 84 17.83 24.42 -12.80
C PHE A 84 16.44 24.83 -12.28
N PHE A 85 15.43 23.98 -12.48
CA PHE A 85 14.08 24.29 -12.09
C PHE A 85 13.27 23.08 -11.63
N HIS A 86 12.21 23.38 -10.88
CA HIS A 86 11.15 22.43 -10.55
C HIS A 86 9.80 23.13 -10.71
N ILE A 87 8.98 22.59 -11.62
CA ILE A 87 7.63 23.07 -11.92
C ILE A 87 6.64 22.14 -11.23
N ARG A 88 5.65 22.73 -10.55
CA ARG A 88 4.52 22.02 -9.94
C ARG A 88 3.20 22.61 -10.41
N MET A 89 2.39 21.78 -11.04
CA MET A 89 0.98 22.05 -11.30
C MET A 89 0.22 21.81 -9.99
N ARG A 90 -0.47 22.83 -9.49
CA ARG A 90 -1.19 22.80 -8.20
C ARG A 90 -2.64 22.30 -8.29
N PRO A 91 -3.44 22.67 -9.30
CA PRO A 91 -4.82 22.23 -9.40
C PRO A 91 -4.89 20.82 -10.00
N HIS A 92 -5.73 19.97 -9.42
CA HIS A 92 -5.99 18.62 -9.91
C HIS A 92 -7.40 18.53 -10.53
N PRO A 93 -7.56 17.91 -11.72
CA PRO A 93 -8.83 17.85 -12.42
C PRO A 93 -9.73 16.74 -11.85
N PHE A 94 -10.31 16.98 -10.69
CA PHE A 94 -11.21 16.02 -10.05
C PHE A 94 -12.66 16.16 -10.49
N ASN A 95 -13.08 17.33 -10.98
CA ASN A 95 -14.46 17.57 -11.40
C ASN A 95 -14.73 16.94 -12.76
N VAL A 96 -15.82 16.18 -12.88
CA VAL A 96 -16.18 15.49 -14.11
C VAL A 96 -17.16 16.35 -14.91
N LEU A 97 -16.75 16.68 -16.13
CA LEU A 97 -17.60 17.35 -17.12
C LEU A 97 -18.50 16.32 -17.78
N ARG A 98 -19.76 16.70 -18.04
CA ARG A 98 -20.75 15.85 -18.69
C ARG A 98 -21.25 16.50 -19.96
N ILE A 99 -21.58 15.65 -20.93
CA ILE A 99 -22.18 16.07 -22.18
C ILE A 99 -23.42 15.23 -22.45
N ASN A 100 -24.53 15.88 -22.79
CA ASN A 100 -25.64 15.20 -23.43
C ASN A 100 -25.30 15.08 -24.92
N LYS A 101 -25.15 13.85 -25.43
CA LYS A 101 -24.77 13.63 -26.84
C LYS A 101 -26.04 13.48 -27.65
N THR A 102 -26.38 14.48 -28.46
CA THR A 102 -27.43 14.39 -29.47
C THR A 102 -26.82 14.04 -30.83
N LEU A 103 -27.58 13.31 -31.64
CA LEU A 103 -27.20 13.01 -33.02
C LEU A 103 -27.36 14.30 -33.84
N SER A 104 -26.37 14.64 -34.65
CA SER A 104 -26.39 15.84 -35.49
C SER A 104 -26.18 15.44 -36.96
N CYS A 105 -27.20 14.82 -37.55
CA CYS A 105 -27.30 14.49 -38.97
C CYS A 105 -28.73 14.77 -39.46
N ALA A 106 -28.94 14.85 -40.78
CA ALA A 106 -30.28 15.01 -41.34
C ALA A 106 -31.20 13.87 -40.86
N GLY A 107 -32.42 14.20 -40.42
CA GLY A 107 -33.38 13.24 -39.84
C GLY A 107 -33.10 12.85 -38.39
N ALA A 108 -32.14 13.48 -37.70
CA ALA A 108 -31.82 13.20 -36.30
C ALA A 108 -33.01 13.41 -35.35
N ASP A 109 -33.98 14.27 -35.68
CA ASP A 109 -35.15 14.53 -34.85
C ASP A 109 -36.06 13.30 -34.68
N ARG A 110 -36.03 12.36 -35.63
CA ARG A 110 -36.78 11.09 -35.56
C ARG A 110 -36.10 10.02 -34.71
N LEU A 111 -34.80 10.14 -34.48
CA LEU A 111 -33.95 9.14 -33.82
C LEU A 111 -33.39 9.62 -32.48
N SER A 112 -33.30 10.93 -32.27
CA SER A 112 -32.78 11.54 -31.05
C SER A 112 -33.90 11.68 -30.02
N SER A 113 -33.61 11.32 -28.78
CA SER A 113 -34.51 11.56 -27.65
C SER A 113 -34.58 13.02 -27.21
N GLY A 114 -33.86 13.93 -27.89
CA GLY A 114 -33.80 15.35 -27.55
C GLY A 114 -33.39 15.59 -26.10
N MET A 115 -34.23 16.31 -25.35
CA MET A 115 -34.01 16.61 -23.93
C MET A 115 -34.59 15.57 -22.96
N ARG A 116 -35.27 14.53 -23.46
CA ARG A 116 -35.77 13.43 -22.64
C ARG A 116 -34.57 12.62 -22.11
N GLY A 117 -34.40 12.60 -20.78
CA GLY A 117 -33.24 11.96 -20.14
C GLY A 117 -31.93 12.73 -20.31
N ALA A 118 -31.97 14.07 -20.29
CA ALA A 118 -30.83 14.97 -20.57
C ALA A 118 -29.61 14.86 -19.61
N PHE A 119 -29.59 13.89 -18.68
CA PHE A 119 -28.44 13.70 -17.81
C PHE A 119 -27.24 13.17 -18.58
N GLY A 120 -26.29 14.06 -18.84
CA GLY A 120 -25.15 13.78 -19.71
C GLY A 120 -24.22 12.67 -19.21
N LYS A 121 -23.53 12.03 -20.15
CA LYS A 121 -22.47 11.05 -19.87
C LYS A 121 -21.15 11.77 -19.56
N PRO A 122 -20.25 11.17 -18.76
CA PRO A 122 -18.91 11.70 -18.54
C PRO A 122 -18.18 11.97 -19.85
N TYR A 123 -17.68 13.19 -20.00
CA TYR A 123 -17.04 13.68 -21.21
C TYR A 123 -15.55 13.97 -21.00
N GLY A 124 -15.22 14.67 -19.91
CA GLY A 124 -13.86 15.10 -19.61
C GLY A 124 -13.70 15.42 -18.13
N THR A 125 -12.52 15.89 -17.76
CA THR A 125 -12.21 16.30 -16.38
C THR A 125 -11.69 17.72 -16.35
N ALA A 126 -12.03 18.45 -15.29
CA ALA A 126 -11.61 19.82 -15.06
C ALA A 126 -11.27 20.04 -13.59
N ALA A 127 -10.37 20.97 -13.33
CA ALA A 127 -10.07 21.47 -12.00
C ALA A 127 -10.92 22.71 -11.74
N ARG A 128 -11.62 22.75 -10.61
CA ARG A 128 -12.28 23.98 -10.14
C ARG A 128 -11.23 24.84 -9.45
N VAL A 129 -11.21 26.12 -9.77
CA VAL A 129 -10.21 27.07 -9.28
C VAL A 129 -10.91 28.34 -8.81
N ASP A 130 -10.55 28.77 -7.61
CA ASP A 130 -11.06 29.99 -6.98
C ASP A 130 -10.15 31.21 -7.27
N ILE A 131 -10.66 32.40 -7.00
CA ILE A 131 -9.90 33.65 -7.08
C ILE A 131 -8.74 33.61 -6.06
N GLY A 132 -7.53 33.96 -6.50
CA GLY A 132 -6.33 33.92 -5.68
C GLY A 132 -5.68 32.53 -5.56
N GLN A 133 -6.27 31.50 -6.17
CA GLN A 133 -5.69 30.16 -6.13
C GLN A 133 -4.50 30.03 -7.09
N VAL A 134 -3.41 29.44 -6.60
CA VAL A 134 -2.21 29.18 -7.39
C VAL A 134 -2.45 28.02 -8.37
N LEU A 135 -2.15 28.25 -9.66
CA LEU A 135 -2.23 27.29 -10.75
C LEU A 135 -0.90 26.55 -10.97
N ILE A 136 0.15 27.30 -11.25
CA ILE A 136 1.48 26.76 -11.57
C ILE A 136 2.46 27.41 -10.61
N SER A 137 3.33 26.61 -10.01
CA SER A 137 4.45 27.09 -9.20
C SER A 137 5.75 26.64 -9.83
N VAL A 138 6.70 27.55 -9.99
CA VAL A 138 8.05 27.24 -10.45
C VAL A 138 9.03 27.70 -9.38
N ARG A 139 9.95 26.83 -8.99
CA ARG A 139 11.09 27.19 -8.15
C ARG A 139 12.39 27.08 -8.93
N THR A 140 13.26 28.05 -8.75
CA THR A 140 14.55 28.19 -9.45
C THR A 140 15.60 28.80 -8.52
N LYS A 141 16.83 28.94 -9.01
CA LYS A 141 17.81 29.89 -8.47
C LYS A 141 17.34 31.33 -8.74
N ASP A 142 17.83 32.29 -7.95
CA ASP A 142 17.45 33.70 -8.09
C ASP A 142 17.83 34.27 -9.47
N GLU A 143 18.96 33.86 -10.03
CA GLU A 143 19.43 34.28 -11.37
C GLU A 143 18.42 33.99 -12.51
N LYS A 144 17.63 32.91 -12.38
CA LYS A 144 16.75 32.42 -13.45
C LYS A 144 15.28 32.80 -13.22
N ILE A 145 15.00 33.70 -12.27
CA ILE A 145 13.64 34.06 -11.91
C ILE A 145 12.90 34.76 -13.04
N ASN A 146 13.58 35.63 -13.80
CA ASN A 146 12.99 36.36 -14.93
C ASN A 146 12.55 35.40 -16.05
N ILE A 147 13.34 34.35 -16.30
CA ILE A 147 13.01 33.30 -17.26
C ILE A 147 11.76 32.53 -16.79
N ALA A 148 11.64 32.26 -15.48
CA ALA A 148 10.48 31.59 -14.93
C ALA A 148 9.20 32.47 -15.00
N VAL A 149 9.32 33.78 -14.80
CA VAL A 149 8.20 34.73 -14.99
C VAL A 149 7.72 34.70 -16.44
N GLU A 150 8.63 34.73 -17.41
CA GLU A 150 8.28 34.69 -18.82
C GLU A 150 7.69 33.34 -19.24
N ALA A 151 8.16 32.23 -18.66
CA ALA A 151 7.55 30.92 -18.84
C ALA A 151 6.08 30.89 -18.39
N LEU A 152 5.79 31.51 -17.25
CA LEU A 152 4.43 31.60 -16.71
C LEU A 152 3.54 32.56 -17.52
N ARG A 153 4.10 33.65 -18.07
CA ARG A 153 3.39 34.53 -19.01
C ARG A 153 2.98 33.77 -20.27
N ARG A 154 3.84 32.89 -20.81
CA ARG A 154 3.49 32.04 -21.96
C ARG A 154 2.39 31.03 -21.62
N ALA A 155 2.38 30.50 -20.41
CA ALA A 155 1.36 29.58 -19.94
C ALA A 155 -0.01 30.25 -19.74
N LYS A 156 -0.03 31.55 -19.41
CA LYS A 156 -1.24 32.36 -19.30
C LYS A 156 -2.13 32.24 -20.54
N PHE A 157 -1.55 32.27 -21.73
CA PHE A 157 -2.28 32.14 -23.01
C PHE A 157 -2.95 30.78 -23.24
N LYS A 158 -2.69 29.79 -22.38
CA LYS A 158 -3.35 28.47 -22.45
C LYS A 158 -4.54 28.35 -21.51
N PHE A 159 -4.75 29.33 -20.63
CA PHE A 159 -5.89 29.37 -19.73
C PHE A 159 -6.91 30.39 -20.21
N ALA A 160 -8.20 30.08 -19.97
CA ALA A 160 -9.26 31.06 -20.14
C ALA A 160 -9.23 32.06 -18.99
N GLY A 161 -9.70 33.29 -19.21
CA GLY A 161 -9.81 34.29 -18.15
C GLY A 161 -8.50 34.97 -17.75
N ARG A 162 -8.54 35.74 -16.66
CA ARG A 162 -7.42 36.54 -16.15
C ARG A 162 -6.56 35.73 -15.18
N GLN A 163 -5.25 35.71 -15.43
CA GLN A 163 -4.24 35.22 -14.50
C GLN A 163 -3.14 36.26 -14.28
N LYS A 164 -2.62 36.26 -13.06
CA LYS A 164 -1.52 37.12 -12.61
C LYS A 164 -0.29 36.28 -12.32
N VAL A 165 0.89 36.79 -12.66
CA VAL A 165 2.16 36.16 -12.29
C VAL A 165 2.72 36.91 -11.09
N HIS A 166 2.97 36.18 -10.01
CA HIS A 166 3.51 36.72 -8.78
C HIS A 166 4.88 36.10 -8.49
N ILE A 167 5.85 36.94 -8.15
CA ILE A 167 7.09 36.50 -7.52
C ILE A 167 6.81 36.40 -6.02
N SER A 168 7.09 35.25 -5.43
CA SER A 168 6.79 34.99 -4.03
C SER A 168 7.95 35.41 -3.13
N SER A 169 7.61 35.99 -1.98
CA SER A 169 8.55 36.28 -0.88
C SER A 169 8.91 35.04 -0.06
N LYS A 170 8.30 33.89 -0.36
CA LYS A 170 8.54 32.61 0.31
C LYS A 170 9.77 31.90 -0.24
N TRP A 171 10.41 31.10 0.62
CA TRP A 171 11.56 30.29 0.24
C TRP A 171 11.11 29.00 -0.45
N GLY A 172 11.40 28.84 -1.75
CA GLY A 172 11.04 27.62 -2.46
C GLY A 172 9.55 27.30 -2.37
N PHE A 173 9.21 26.01 -2.26
CA PHE A 173 7.82 25.56 -2.01
C PHE A 173 7.46 25.48 -0.53
N THR A 174 8.20 26.16 0.35
CA THR A 174 7.87 26.22 1.77
C THR A 174 6.80 27.27 2.05
N ARG A 175 6.27 27.21 3.26
CA ARG A 175 5.35 28.23 3.78
C ARG A 175 6.06 29.45 4.37
N PHE A 176 7.37 29.36 4.61
CA PHE A 176 8.15 30.37 5.33
C PHE A 176 8.63 31.46 4.39
N THR A 177 8.70 32.69 4.90
CA THR A 177 9.35 33.80 4.18
C THR A 177 10.86 33.58 4.10
N ARG A 178 11.55 34.25 3.16
CA ARG A 178 13.02 34.14 3.05
C ARG A 178 13.74 34.47 4.36
N LYS A 179 13.28 35.50 5.09
CA LYS A 179 13.84 35.92 6.38
C LYS A 179 13.63 34.86 7.48
N GLU A 180 12.39 34.37 7.63
CA GLU A 180 12.05 33.32 8.60
C GLU A 180 12.81 32.01 8.33
N TYR A 181 12.94 31.64 7.05
CA TYR A 181 13.65 30.43 6.66
C TYR A 181 15.12 30.49 7.08
N ALA A 182 15.79 31.61 6.85
CA ALA A 182 17.18 31.82 7.28
C ALA A 182 17.32 31.74 8.81
N GLN A 183 16.40 32.36 9.56
CA GLN A 183 16.39 32.31 11.02
C GLN A 183 16.19 30.89 11.56
N TYR A 184 15.18 30.15 11.07
CA TYR A 184 14.92 28.79 11.53
C TYR A 184 15.98 27.78 11.08
N LYS A 185 16.65 28.06 9.96
CA LYS A 185 17.81 27.27 9.51
C LYS A 185 19.01 27.51 10.43
N ALA A 186 19.30 28.76 10.77
CA ALA A 186 20.36 29.10 11.74
C ALA A 186 20.11 28.47 13.11
N GLN A 187 18.85 28.40 13.54
CA GLN A 187 18.44 27.73 14.80
C GLN A 187 18.44 26.19 14.73
N GLY A 188 18.73 25.57 13.57
CA GLY A 188 18.71 24.11 13.42
C GLY A 188 17.31 23.48 13.55
N ARG A 189 16.23 24.26 13.44
CA ARG A 189 14.84 23.80 13.63
C ARG A 189 14.18 23.25 12.37
N LEU A 190 14.89 23.24 11.25
CA LEU A 190 14.41 22.84 9.94
C LEU A 190 14.99 21.48 9.53
N VAL A 191 14.13 20.48 9.36
CA VAL A 191 14.51 19.14 8.90
C VAL A 191 14.15 18.96 7.44
N PRO A 192 15.11 18.61 6.55
CA PRO A 192 14.84 18.45 5.12
C PRO A 192 13.86 17.30 4.85
N ASP A 193 12.82 17.56 4.04
CA ASP A 193 11.79 16.59 3.65
C ASP A 193 11.56 16.64 2.13
N GLY A 194 12.63 16.41 1.37
CA GLY A 194 12.63 16.46 -0.09
C GLY A 194 12.40 17.87 -0.63
N THR A 195 11.24 18.12 -1.24
CA THR A 195 10.91 19.44 -1.83
C THR A 195 10.52 20.50 -0.81
N THR A 196 10.17 20.08 0.41
CA THR A 196 9.70 20.93 1.50
C THR A 196 10.51 20.65 2.76
N VAL A 197 10.22 21.39 3.82
CA VAL A 197 10.96 21.30 5.07
C VAL A 197 9.98 21.11 6.23
N LYS A 198 10.32 20.21 7.14
CA LYS A 198 9.57 19.97 8.38
C LYS A 198 10.09 20.92 9.44
N TRP A 199 9.18 21.66 10.04
CA TRP A 199 9.49 22.50 11.20
C TRP A 199 9.43 21.64 12.46
N LEU A 200 10.52 21.68 13.22
CA LEU A 200 10.64 20.97 14.47
C LEU A 200 9.97 21.78 15.58
N SER A 201 8.71 21.44 15.86
CA SER A 201 7.94 22.09 16.93
C SER A 201 8.50 21.73 18.30
N SER A 202 8.39 22.66 19.26
CA SER A 202 8.60 22.40 20.68
C SER A 202 7.56 21.44 21.29
N ARG A 203 6.49 21.13 20.54
CA ARG A 203 5.47 20.16 20.96
C ARG A 203 5.86 18.73 20.57
N GLY A 204 5.86 17.86 21.57
CA GLY A 204 6.12 16.44 21.41
C GLY A 204 7.25 15.96 22.34
N PRO A 205 7.67 14.69 22.21
CA PRO A 205 8.70 14.13 23.07
C PRO A 205 10.02 14.89 22.95
N LEU A 206 10.65 15.21 24.08
CA LEU A 206 11.87 16.02 24.16
C LEU A 206 13.05 15.45 23.36
N TRP A 207 13.13 14.12 23.22
CA TRP A 207 14.14 13.44 22.40
C TRP A 207 14.11 13.84 20.91
N ARG A 208 12.99 14.41 20.43
CA ARG A 208 12.87 14.91 19.05
C ARG A 208 13.69 16.20 18.85
N LEU A 209 13.91 17.00 19.90
CA LEU A 209 14.69 18.24 19.87
C LEU A 209 16.18 18.00 20.15
N ILE A 210 16.47 17.14 21.12
CA ILE A 210 17.84 16.91 21.64
C ILE A 210 18.58 15.84 20.83
N GLY A 211 17.86 15.10 19.95
CA GLY A 211 18.31 13.82 19.45
C GLY A 211 18.30 12.78 20.57
N ARG A 212 18.29 11.48 20.24
CA ARG A 212 18.44 10.43 21.26
C ARG A 212 19.87 10.50 21.83
N ARG A 213 20.08 11.21 22.93
CA ARG A 213 21.27 11.06 23.78
C ARG A 213 20.86 10.28 25.04
N GLY A 214 21.33 9.04 25.11
CA GLY A 214 21.15 8.13 26.24
C GLY A 214 21.10 6.66 25.81
N GLY A 215 22.26 6.01 25.74
CA GLY A 215 22.39 4.55 25.84
C GLY A 215 22.66 3.77 24.55
N ILE A 216 23.93 3.36 24.40
CA ILE A 216 24.49 2.27 23.57
C ILE A 216 24.71 2.61 22.09
N HIS A 217 25.99 2.61 21.71
CA HIS A 217 26.47 2.50 20.34
C HIS A 217 25.81 1.31 19.63
N SER A 218 24.79 1.59 18.81
CA SER A 218 24.52 0.79 17.63
C SER A 218 25.04 1.59 16.44
N VAL A 219 26.10 1.08 15.82
CA VAL A 219 26.62 1.50 14.53
C VAL A 219 25.45 1.95 13.64
N ALA A 220 25.49 3.21 13.21
CA ALA A 220 24.59 3.71 12.19
C ALA A 220 24.86 2.93 10.91
N VAL A 221 24.19 1.80 10.73
CA VAL A 221 24.09 1.15 9.42
C VAL A 221 23.42 2.17 8.51
N PRO A 222 24.09 2.67 7.46
CA PRO A 222 23.45 3.52 6.48
C PRO A 222 22.28 2.72 5.93
N GLN A 223 21.05 3.22 6.06
CA GLN A 223 19.93 2.54 5.43
C GLN A 223 20.20 2.52 3.91
N PRO A 224 20.37 1.35 3.26
CA PRO A 224 20.31 1.33 1.82
C PRO A 224 18.87 1.68 1.44
N ARG A 225 18.70 2.85 0.81
CA ARG A 225 17.44 3.26 0.21
C ARG A 225 17.01 2.16 -0.73
N CYS A 226 15.88 1.51 -0.46
CA CYS A 226 15.31 0.56 -1.40
C CYS A 226 15.11 1.28 -2.75
N PRO A 227 15.61 0.74 -3.87
CA PRO A 227 15.23 1.24 -5.17
C PRO A 227 13.71 1.08 -5.34
N PRO A 228 13.04 2.01 -6.06
CA PRO A 228 11.63 1.86 -6.38
C PRO A 228 11.42 0.54 -7.13
N PRO A 229 10.28 -0.15 -6.95
CA PRO A 229 10.03 -1.40 -7.65
C PRO A 229 10.12 -1.13 -9.16
N THR A 230 11.14 -1.71 -9.79
CA THR A 230 11.22 -1.81 -11.23
C THR A 230 10.01 -2.61 -11.67
N SER A 231 9.14 -1.95 -12.43
CA SER A 231 8.09 -2.58 -13.20
C SER A 231 8.71 -3.70 -14.03
N PRO A 232 8.32 -4.98 -13.87
CA PRO A 232 8.74 -6.00 -14.82
C PRO A 232 8.07 -5.66 -16.15
N ALA A 233 8.91 -5.34 -17.12
CA ALA A 233 8.52 -5.26 -18.52
C ALA A 233 7.94 -6.61 -18.94
N SER A 234 6.74 -6.54 -19.55
CA SER A 234 6.22 -7.42 -20.58
C SER A 234 6.72 -8.87 -20.60
N ARG A 235 5.90 -9.79 -20.07
CA ARG A 235 5.64 -11.06 -20.78
C ARG A 235 4.14 -11.31 -20.83
N ALA A 236 3.69 -11.41 -22.08
CA ALA A 236 2.52 -12.05 -22.66
C ALA A 236 1.34 -12.42 -21.74
N SER A 237 0.18 -11.91 -22.18
CA SER A 237 -1.15 -12.55 -22.17
C SER A 237 -1.31 -13.84 -21.36
N ASP A 238 -2.16 -13.78 -20.34
CA ASP A 238 -3.03 -14.92 -20.05
C ASP A 238 -4.31 -14.43 -19.35
N ALA A 239 -5.43 -14.82 -19.96
CA ALA A 239 -6.81 -14.79 -19.50
C ALA A 239 -7.20 -13.74 -18.43
N ARG A 240 -8.15 -12.87 -18.77
CA ARG A 240 -8.97 -12.10 -17.81
C ARG A 240 -9.64 -13.06 -16.81
N ALA A 241 -8.92 -13.41 -15.75
CA ALA A 241 -9.44 -14.17 -14.63
C ALA A 241 -10.48 -13.29 -13.94
N MET A 242 -11.74 -13.71 -13.99
CA MET A 242 -12.79 -13.17 -13.12
C MET A 242 -12.24 -13.10 -11.69
N GLY A 243 -11.99 -11.86 -11.22
CA GLY A 243 -11.28 -11.62 -9.98
C GLY A 243 -12.00 -12.26 -8.80
N ARG A 244 -11.24 -12.82 -7.86
CA ARG A 244 -11.82 -13.41 -6.65
C ARG A 244 -12.53 -12.34 -5.83
N ARG A 245 -13.58 -12.72 -5.09
CA ARG A 245 -14.30 -11.78 -4.21
C ARG A 245 -13.30 -11.18 -3.21
N PRO A 246 -13.26 -9.85 -3.03
CA PRO A 246 -12.32 -9.21 -2.12
C PRO A 246 -12.38 -9.80 -0.71
N ALA A 247 -11.22 -10.12 -0.12
CA ALA A 247 -11.11 -10.79 1.18
C ALA A 247 -11.76 -10.02 2.33
N LYS A 248 -12.01 -8.70 2.18
CA LYS A 248 -12.77 -7.91 3.16
C LYS A 248 -14.15 -8.49 3.48
N CYS A 249 -14.77 -9.22 2.54
CA CYS A 249 -16.08 -9.85 2.75
C CYS A 249 -16.02 -11.03 3.73
N TYR A 250 -14.84 -11.66 3.86
CA TYR A 250 -14.62 -12.85 4.67
C TYR A 250 -13.75 -12.59 5.89
N ARG A 251 -13.28 -11.36 6.12
CA ARG A 251 -12.29 -11.03 7.16
C ARG A 251 -12.74 -11.43 8.57
N TYR A 252 -14.00 -11.20 8.93
CA TYR A 252 -14.46 -11.36 10.31
C TYR A 252 -15.16 -12.71 10.55
N ASN A 253 -14.95 -13.26 11.74
CA ASN A 253 -15.64 -14.43 12.26
C ASN A 253 -17.08 -14.06 12.65
N LYS A 254 -18.03 -14.21 11.73
CA LYS A 254 -19.45 -13.85 11.96
C LYS A 254 -20.44 -15.03 12.00
N ASN A 255 -20.11 -16.14 11.32
CA ASN A 255 -21.00 -17.30 11.20
C ASN A 255 -20.48 -18.46 12.04
N LYS A 256 -21.30 -19.47 12.32
CA LYS A 256 -20.83 -20.74 12.92
C LYS A 256 -19.76 -21.40 12.05
N PRO A 257 -18.76 -22.12 12.63
CA PRO A 257 -17.78 -22.88 11.86
C PRO A 257 -18.46 -23.84 10.90
N TYR A 258 -18.05 -23.83 9.63
CA TYR A 258 -18.63 -24.68 8.60
C TYR A 258 -17.53 -25.48 7.88
N PRO A 259 -17.09 -26.61 8.45
CA PRO A 259 -16.04 -27.42 7.85
C PRO A 259 -16.53 -28.28 6.69
N LYS A 260 -15.59 -28.82 5.92
CA LYS A 260 -15.86 -29.89 4.95
C LYS A 260 -16.37 -31.11 5.73
N THR A 261 -17.58 -31.56 5.43
CA THR A 261 -18.27 -32.69 6.08
C THR A 261 -19.08 -33.46 5.03
N ARG A 262 -19.69 -34.58 5.42
CA ARG A 262 -20.63 -35.35 4.56
C ARG A 262 -21.77 -34.50 3.98
N TYR A 263 -22.15 -33.43 4.68
CA TYR A 263 -23.21 -32.48 4.30
C TYR A 263 -22.68 -31.31 3.45
N CYS A 264 -21.39 -30.96 3.57
CA CYS A 264 -20.75 -29.91 2.77
C CYS A 264 -19.89 -30.52 1.66
N ARG A 265 -20.54 -30.85 0.54
CA ARG A 265 -19.92 -31.43 -0.66
C ARG A 265 -19.45 -30.34 -1.64
N GLY A 266 -18.52 -30.70 -2.53
CA GLY A 266 -18.01 -29.78 -3.56
C GLY A 266 -17.11 -28.67 -3.04
N VAL A 267 -16.53 -28.83 -1.85
CA VAL A 267 -15.59 -27.87 -1.26
C VAL A 267 -14.28 -27.90 -2.04
N PRO A 268 -13.79 -26.75 -2.53
CA PRO A 268 -12.49 -26.69 -3.20
C PRO A 268 -11.36 -26.93 -2.19
N ASP A 269 -10.30 -27.59 -2.64
CA ASP A 269 -9.15 -27.85 -1.79
C ASP A 269 -8.41 -26.55 -1.41
N PRO A 270 -7.84 -26.48 -0.20
CA PRO A 270 -7.12 -25.30 0.26
C PRO A 270 -5.90 -25.02 -0.62
N LYS A 271 -5.60 -23.74 -0.84
CA LYS A 271 -4.44 -23.34 -1.66
C LYS A 271 -3.12 -23.73 -1.00
N ILE A 272 -3.05 -23.66 0.33
CA ILE A 272 -1.92 -24.16 1.11
C ILE A 272 -2.02 -25.69 1.20
N ARG A 273 -0.99 -26.39 0.67
CA ARG A 273 -0.88 -27.86 0.74
C ARG A 273 0.24 -28.32 1.66
N ILE A 274 1.25 -27.47 1.86
CA ILE A 274 2.45 -27.80 2.63
C ILE A 274 2.51 -26.86 3.84
N PHE A 275 2.40 -27.42 5.04
CA PHE A 275 2.41 -26.65 6.29
C PHE A 275 3.80 -26.52 6.91
N ASP A 276 4.64 -27.55 6.72
CA ASP A 276 6.03 -27.57 7.21
C ASP A 276 7.02 -27.45 6.05
N VAL A 277 7.98 -26.52 6.15
CA VAL A 277 8.97 -26.20 5.12
C VAL A 277 10.37 -26.11 5.73
N GLY A 278 11.39 -26.49 4.96
CA GLY A 278 12.78 -26.53 5.42
C GLY A 278 13.13 -27.88 6.02
N LYS A 279 14.10 -27.90 6.94
CA LYS A 279 14.63 -29.11 7.57
C LYS A 279 13.72 -29.61 8.70
N LYS A 280 12.57 -30.17 8.31
CA LYS A 280 11.53 -30.68 9.21
C LYS A 280 11.91 -31.94 9.99
N LYS A 281 12.91 -32.71 9.55
CA LYS A 281 13.36 -33.93 10.26
C LYS A 281 14.43 -33.67 11.31
N MET A 282 14.98 -32.45 11.38
CA MET A 282 16.10 -32.16 12.28
C MET A 282 15.66 -32.18 13.75
N PRO A 283 16.53 -32.73 14.63
CA PRO A 283 16.27 -32.81 16.05
C PRO A 283 16.12 -31.42 16.67
N CYS A 284 15.46 -31.36 17.82
CA CYS A 284 15.21 -30.10 18.51
C CYS A 284 16.48 -29.40 19.00
N ASP A 285 17.55 -30.17 19.26
CA ASP A 285 18.82 -29.64 19.75
C ASP A 285 19.52 -28.73 18.75
N GLU A 286 19.33 -28.96 17.45
CA GLU A 286 20.03 -28.20 16.41
C GLU A 286 19.40 -26.84 16.10
N PHE A 287 18.10 -26.69 16.38
CA PHE A 287 17.36 -25.44 16.18
C PHE A 287 16.78 -24.94 17.51
N PRO A 288 17.63 -24.36 18.39
CA PRO A 288 17.22 -23.89 19.71
C PRO A 288 16.34 -22.64 19.65
N ALA A 289 16.54 -21.77 18.67
CA ALA A 289 15.95 -20.46 18.62
C ALA A 289 14.62 -20.47 17.87
N THR A 290 13.59 -19.82 18.42
CA THR A 290 12.27 -19.74 17.79
C THR A 290 11.66 -18.36 17.75
N CYS A 291 11.00 -18.07 16.63
CA CYS A 291 10.20 -16.88 16.41
C CYS A 291 8.77 -17.26 16.01
N HIS A 292 7.81 -16.52 16.53
CA HIS A 292 6.39 -16.70 16.26
C HIS A 292 5.79 -15.41 15.71
N LEU A 293 4.95 -15.55 14.68
CA LEU A 293 4.03 -14.51 14.25
C LEU A 293 2.67 -14.79 14.87
N VAL A 294 2.19 -13.84 15.66
CA VAL A 294 0.96 -13.96 16.47
C VAL A 294 -0.09 -12.97 15.96
N CYS A 295 -1.34 -13.41 15.89
CA CYS A 295 -2.46 -12.56 15.52
C CYS A 295 -2.91 -11.71 16.71
N ASP A 296 -3.18 -10.42 16.49
CA ASP A 296 -3.64 -9.47 17.52
C ASP A 296 -5.13 -9.10 17.33
N GLU A 297 -5.81 -9.79 16.42
CA GLU A 297 -7.21 -9.58 16.04
C GLU A 297 -7.88 -10.93 15.83
N ASP A 298 -9.17 -11.03 16.16
CA ASP A 298 -10.00 -12.18 15.78
C ASP A 298 -10.45 -12.04 14.31
N GLN A 299 -10.04 -12.98 13.46
CA GLN A 299 -10.29 -12.93 12.03
C GLN A 299 -10.23 -14.28 11.33
N GLN A 300 -10.67 -14.30 10.07
CA GLN A 300 -10.47 -15.40 9.14
C GLN A 300 -9.32 -15.11 8.19
N LEU A 301 -8.36 -16.02 8.16
CA LEU A 301 -7.25 -16.01 7.22
C LEU A 301 -7.56 -16.98 6.08
N THR A 302 -7.65 -16.48 4.86
CA THR A 302 -7.92 -17.35 3.71
C THR A 302 -6.72 -18.25 3.40
N SER A 303 -6.98 -19.41 2.79
CA SER A 303 -5.92 -20.37 2.43
C SER A 303 -4.85 -19.77 1.50
N GLU A 304 -5.23 -18.79 0.69
CA GLU A 304 -4.32 -18.05 -0.20
C GLU A 304 -3.40 -17.10 0.57
N ALA A 305 -3.91 -16.44 1.62
CA ALA A 305 -3.11 -15.57 2.46
C ALA A 305 -2.06 -16.40 3.24
N LEU A 306 -2.46 -17.58 3.74
CA LEU A 306 -1.54 -18.53 4.38
C LEU A 306 -0.44 -18.98 3.42
N GLU A 307 -0.79 -19.33 2.18
CA GLU A 307 0.20 -19.75 1.17
C GLU A 307 1.13 -18.61 0.75
N ALA A 308 0.60 -17.40 0.55
CA ALA A 308 1.40 -16.23 0.22
C ALA A 308 2.39 -15.86 1.36
N ALA A 309 1.95 -15.98 2.62
CA ALA A 309 2.80 -15.75 3.78
C ALA A 309 3.89 -16.82 3.89
N ARG A 310 3.56 -18.11 3.69
CA ARG A 310 4.51 -19.22 3.67
C ARG A 310 5.61 -19.01 2.63
N ILE A 311 5.24 -18.66 1.39
CA ILE A 311 6.18 -18.39 0.30
C ILE A 311 7.09 -17.20 0.64
N ALA A 312 6.54 -16.13 1.23
CA ALA A 312 7.30 -14.94 1.60
C ALA A 312 8.38 -15.25 2.66
N VAL A 313 8.02 -16.00 3.71
CA VAL A 313 8.99 -16.42 4.74
C VAL A 313 10.05 -17.33 4.13
N ASN A 314 9.63 -18.35 3.37
CA ASN A 314 10.55 -19.32 2.80
C ASN A 314 11.56 -18.68 1.84
N LYS A 315 11.10 -17.81 0.93
CA LYS A 315 11.98 -17.13 -0.02
C LYS A 315 13.06 -16.30 0.69
N TYR A 316 12.67 -15.56 1.73
CA TYR A 316 13.62 -14.72 2.47
C TYR A 316 14.62 -15.56 3.28
N MET A 317 14.15 -16.62 3.94
CA MET A 317 15.02 -17.50 4.71
C MET A 317 16.02 -18.26 3.83
N ILE A 318 15.60 -18.74 2.66
CA ILE A 318 16.50 -19.41 1.70
C ILE A 318 17.62 -18.48 1.25
N THR A 319 17.29 -17.22 0.90
CA THR A 319 18.29 -16.27 0.39
C THR A 319 19.29 -15.83 1.45
N ASN A 320 18.87 -15.66 2.71
CA ASN A 320 19.72 -15.01 3.72
C ASN A 320 20.28 -15.95 4.78
N ALA A 321 19.56 -17.02 5.14
CA ALA A 321 20.01 -17.99 6.13
C ALA A 321 20.60 -19.24 5.49
N GLY A 322 20.16 -19.61 4.27
CA GLY A 322 20.46 -20.88 3.62
C GLY A 322 19.39 -21.93 3.88
N ARG A 323 19.21 -22.86 2.94
CA ARG A 323 18.10 -23.85 2.93
C ARG A 323 18.09 -24.78 4.14
N ASP A 324 19.26 -25.05 4.72
CA ASP A 324 19.44 -26.08 5.73
C ASP A 324 19.33 -25.58 7.18
N PHE A 325 19.21 -24.26 7.40
CA PHE A 325 19.33 -23.66 8.74
C PHE A 325 17.99 -23.29 9.40
N PHE A 326 16.87 -23.74 8.82
CA PHE A 326 15.56 -23.38 9.35
C PHE A 326 14.48 -24.45 9.13
N HIS A 327 13.44 -24.36 9.95
CA HIS A 327 12.18 -25.06 9.76
C HIS A 327 11.02 -24.11 10.07
N ILE A 328 10.12 -23.95 9.09
CA ILE A 328 8.93 -23.11 9.17
C ILE A 328 7.72 -24.01 9.30
N ARG A 329 6.84 -23.70 10.25
CA ARG A 329 5.54 -24.35 10.44
C ARG A 329 4.42 -23.32 10.38
N MET A 330 3.49 -23.52 9.46
CA MET A 330 2.20 -22.86 9.43
C MET A 330 1.28 -23.57 10.43
N ARG A 331 0.82 -22.86 11.46
CA ARG A 331 0.05 -23.45 12.56
C ARG A 331 -1.47 -23.50 12.30
N PRO A 332 -2.09 -22.46 11.69
CA PRO A 332 -3.51 -22.49 11.37
C PRO A 332 -3.79 -23.37 10.16
N HIS A 333 -4.82 -24.22 10.28
CA HIS A 333 -5.34 -25.02 9.18
C HIS A 333 -6.68 -24.45 8.67
N PRO A 334 -6.86 -24.29 7.35
CA PRO A 334 -8.05 -23.68 6.79
C PRO A 334 -9.20 -24.69 6.68
N PHE A 335 -9.84 -25.00 7.81
CA PHE A 335 -10.97 -25.93 7.85
C PHE A 335 -12.32 -25.27 7.50
N ASN A 336 -12.48 -23.98 7.76
CA ASN A 336 -13.77 -23.30 7.57
C ASN A 336 -14.01 -22.97 6.09
N VAL A 337 -15.15 -23.38 5.56
CA VAL A 337 -15.53 -23.17 4.16
C VAL A 337 -16.21 -21.82 3.99
N LEU A 338 -15.71 -21.03 3.05
CA LEU A 338 -16.31 -19.79 2.59
C LEU A 338 -17.33 -20.08 1.50
N ARG A 339 -18.50 -19.46 1.60
CA ARG A 339 -19.59 -19.62 0.63
C ARG A 339 -19.88 -18.33 -0.09
N ILE A 340 -20.31 -18.45 -1.34
CA ILE A 340 -20.71 -17.33 -2.16
C ILE A 340 -22.00 -17.65 -2.89
N ASN A 341 -23.00 -16.77 -2.75
CA ASN A 341 -24.09 -16.71 -3.71
C ASN A 341 -23.60 -15.90 -4.91
N LYS A 342 -23.33 -16.56 -6.05
CA LYS A 342 -22.82 -15.90 -7.26
C LYS A 342 -24.01 -15.36 -8.04
N THR A 343 -24.13 -14.04 -8.13
CA THR A 343 -25.09 -13.38 -9.01
C THR A 343 -24.47 -13.17 -10.39
N LEU A 344 -25.24 -13.47 -11.44
CA LEU A 344 -24.82 -13.18 -12.82
C LEU A 344 -24.61 -11.67 -12.98
N SER A 345 -23.50 -11.30 -13.64
CA SER A 345 -23.13 -9.89 -13.88
C SER A 345 -23.15 -9.57 -15.38
N CYS A 346 -24.14 -10.10 -16.10
CA CYS A 346 -24.41 -9.80 -17.50
C CYS A 346 -25.58 -8.82 -17.65
N ALA A 347 -25.70 -8.16 -18.80
CA ALA A 347 -26.89 -7.39 -19.13
C ALA A 347 -28.11 -8.31 -19.18
N GLY A 348 -29.22 -7.92 -18.56
CA GLY A 348 -30.41 -8.78 -18.43
C GLY A 348 -30.28 -9.88 -17.37
N ALA A 349 -29.26 -9.86 -16.51
CA ALA A 349 -29.07 -10.85 -15.44
C ALA A 349 -30.28 -11.00 -14.51
N ASP A 350 -31.09 -9.95 -14.36
CA ASP A 350 -32.32 -9.98 -13.55
C ASP A 350 -33.32 -11.04 -14.03
N ARG A 351 -33.35 -11.35 -15.33
CA ARG A 351 -34.24 -12.36 -15.92
C ARG A 351 -33.76 -13.80 -15.68
N LEU A 352 -32.45 -13.99 -15.47
CA LEU A 352 -31.79 -15.30 -15.41
C LEU A 352 -31.34 -15.67 -13.99
N SER A 353 -31.09 -14.67 -13.16
CA SER A 353 -30.66 -14.84 -11.78
C SER A 353 -31.88 -14.96 -10.89
N SER A 354 -31.92 -15.97 -10.02
CA SER A 354 -32.97 -16.13 -8.99
C SER A 354 -32.88 -15.08 -7.86
N GLY A 355 -32.13 -14.00 -8.06
CA GLY A 355 -31.82 -12.99 -7.04
C GLY A 355 -31.34 -13.59 -5.72
N MET A 356 -32.07 -13.28 -4.64
CA MET A 356 -31.79 -13.77 -3.29
C MET A 356 -32.62 -15.00 -2.88
N ARG A 357 -33.45 -15.54 -3.78
CA ARG A 357 -34.15 -16.80 -3.53
C ARG A 357 -33.13 -17.94 -3.47
N GLY A 358 -33.08 -18.68 -2.36
CA GLY A 358 -32.09 -19.76 -2.16
C GLY A 358 -30.65 -19.29 -1.89
N ALA A 359 -30.46 -18.14 -1.21
CA ALA A 359 -29.17 -17.46 -1.06
C ALA A 359 -28.08 -18.14 -0.21
N PHE A 360 -28.19 -19.43 0.12
CA PHE A 360 -27.21 -20.15 0.95
C PHE A 360 -25.81 -20.22 0.32
N GLY A 361 -25.75 -20.13 -1.01
CA GLY A 361 -24.52 -20.02 -1.79
C GLY A 361 -23.74 -21.33 -1.91
N LYS A 362 -22.83 -21.37 -2.87
CA LYS A 362 -21.96 -22.52 -3.15
C LYS A 362 -20.60 -22.35 -2.45
N PRO A 363 -19.92 -23.45 -2.07
CA PRO A 363 -18.57 -23.36 -1.51
C PRO A 363 -17.61 -22.70 -2.53
N TYR A 364 -16.77 -21.79 -2.04
CA TYR A 364 -15.91 -20.94 -2.87
C TYR A 364 -14.42 -21.08 -2.54
N GLY A 365 -14.11 -21.20 -1.26
CA GLY A 365 -12.75 -21.28 -0.76
C GLY A 365 -12.74 -21.72 0.69
N THR A 366 -11.54 -21.84 1.25
CA THR A 366 -11.35 -22.24 2.66
C THR A 366 -10.54 -21.18 3.39
N ALA A 367 -10.82 -21.04 4.68
CA ALA A 367 -10.17 -20.11 5.58
C ALA A 367 -9.92 -20.75 6.95
N ALA A 368 -8.84 -20.33 7.59
CA ALA A 368 -8.55 -20.64 8.98
C ALA A 368 -9.19 -19.56 9.85
N ARG A 369 -9.91 -19.97 10.89
CA ARG A 369 -10.36 -19.06 11.95
C ARG A 369 -9.23 -18.91 12.95
N VAL A 370 -8.94 -17.68 13.32
CA VAL A 370 -7.81 -17.36 14.20
C VAL A 370 -8.28 -16.41 15.29
N ASP A 371 -7.95 -16.77 16.52
CA ASP A 371 -8.26 -15.97 17.72
C ASP A 371 -7.11 -15.02 18.08
N ILE A 372 -7.39 -14.06 18.95
CA ILE A 372 -6.39 -13.13 19.48
C ILE A 372 -5.34 -13.92 20.29
N GLY A 373 -4.06 -13.69 20.00
CA GLY A 373 -2.96 -14.40 20.65
C GLY A 373 -2.60 -15.74 20.01
N GLN A 374 -3.34 -16.19 18.99
CA GLN A 374 -3.03 -17.44 18.31
C GLN A 374 -1.81 -17.29 17.38
N VAL A 375 -0.91 -18.27 17.44
CA VAL A 375 0.28 -18.31 16.59
C VAL A 375 -0.09 -18.71 15.16
N LEU A 376 0.34 -17.90 14.18
CA LEU A 376 0.14 -18.11 12.75
C LEU A 376 1.30 -18.88 12.10
N ILE A 377 2.51 -18.36 12.27
CA ILE A 377 3.73 -18.92 11.68
C ILE A 377 4.74 -19.10 12.79
N SER A 378 5.36 -20.26 12.85
CA SER A 378 6.48 -20.54 13.73
C SER A 378 7.72 -20.86 12.91
N VAL A 379 8.85 -20.25 13.25
CA VAL A 379 10.14 -20.52 12.61
C VAL A 379 11.10 -20.95 13.71
N ARG A 380 11.76 -22.10 13.53
CA ARG A 380 12.90 -22.53 14.33
C ARG A 380 14.18 -22.44 13.51
N THR A 381 15.24 -21.93 14.10
CA THR A 381 16.55 -21.69 13.49
C THR A 381 17.67 -21.87 14.52
N LYS A 382 18.92 -21.79 14.07
CA LYS A 382 20.06 -21.50 14.94
C LYS A 382 19.94 -20.10 15.54
N ASP A 383 20.57 -19.87 16.70
CA ASP A 383 20.56 -18.58 17.40
C ASP A 383 21.13 -17.44 16.54
N GLU A 384 22.19 -17.72 15.77
CA GLU A 384 22.82 -16.76 14.86
C GLU A 384 21.87 -16.15 13.82
N LYS A 385 20.86 -16.92 13.38
CA LYS A 385 19.96 -16.56 12.28
C LYS A 385 18.62 -16.03 12.76
N ILE A 386 18.46 -15.77 14.06
CA ILE A 386 17.18 -15.37 14.65
C ILE A 386 16.68 -14.02 14.11
N ASN A 387 17.59 -13.06 13.91
CA ASN A 387 17.26 -11.74 13.38
C ASN A 387 16.73 -11.81 11.93
N ILE A 388 17.26 -12.77 11.15
CA ILE A 388 16.79 -13.04 9.79
C ILE A 388 15.37 -13.62 9.84
N ALA A 389 15.09 -14.52 10.79
CA ALA A 389 13.75 -15.06 10.98
C ALA A 389 12.73 -13.99 11.40
N VAL A 390 13.11 -13.03 12.26
CA VAL A 390 12.27 -11.90 12.65
C VAL A 390 11.89 -11.06 11.43
N GLU A 391 12.85 -10.73 10.57
CA GLU A 391 12.59 -9.97 9.35
C GLU A 391 11.77 -10.77 8.32
N ALA A 392 11.97 -12.09 8.24
CA ALA A 392 11.14 -12.98 7.42
C ALA A 392 9.66 -12.91 7.84
N LEU A 393 9.40 -12.99 9.15
CA LEU A 393 8.05 -12.89 9.72
C LEU A 393 7.46 -11.48 9.56
N ARG A 394 8.28 -10.43 9.65
CA ARG A 394 7.86 -9.05 9.35
C ARG A 394 7.41 -8.90 7.90
N ARG A 395 8.04 -9.58 6.95
CA ARG A 395 7.59 -9.60 5.55
C ARG A 395 6.28 -10.38 5.39
N ALA A 396 6.14 -11.49 6.10
CA ALA A 396 4.94 -12.31 6.11
C ALA A 396 3.73 -11.58 6.69
N LYS A 397 3.95 -10.73 7.70
CA LYS A 397 2.93 -9.86 8.32
C LYS A 397 2.09 -9.11 7.28
N PHE A 398 2.72 -8.58 6.22
CA PHE A 398 2.01 -7.83 5.16
C PHE A 398 1.11 -8.70 4.26
N LYS A 399 1.15 -10.03 4.38
CA LYS A 399 0.27 -10.95 3.65
C LYS A 399 -1.01 -11.26 4.42
N PHE A 400 -1.05 -10.96 5.71
CA PHE A 400 -2.23 -11.13 6.55
C PHE A 400 -2.99 -9.81 6.71
N ALA A 401 -4.31 -9.90 6.86
CA ALA A 401 -5.13 -8.76 7.23
C ALA A 401 -4.95 -8.44 8.72
N GLY A 402 -5.19 -7.20 9.14
CA GLY A 402 -5.14 -6.84 10.56
C GLY A 402 -3.73 -6.66 11.13
N ARG A 403 -3.63 -6.61 12.45
CA ARG A 403 -2.39 -6.44 13.20
C ARG A 403 -1.81 -7.79 13.62
N GLN A 404 -0.52 -7.97 13.36
CA GLN A 404 0.26 -9.10 13.88
C GLN A 404 1.47 -8.61 14.65
N LYS A 405 1.87 -9.40 15.64
CA LYS A 405 3.07 -9.19 16.45
C LYS A 405 4.07 -10.31 16.19
N VAL A 406 5.35 -9.97 16.16
CA VAL A 406 6.43 -10.96 16.06
C VAL A 406 7.03 -11.09 17.45
N HIS A 407 7.08 -12.32 17.96
CA HIS A 407 7.64 -12.64 19.26
C HIS A 407 8.81 -13.59 19.08
N ILE A 408 9.93 -13.28 19.74
CA ILE A 408 11.01 -14.25 19.96
C ILE A 408 10.62 -15.05 21.19
N SER A 409 10.56 -16.37 21.06
CA SER A 409 10.15 -17.25 22.15
C SER A 409 11.31 -17.50 23.11
N SER A 410 11.01 -17.58 24.40
CA SER A 410 11.94 -18.04 25.44
C SER A 410 12.05 -19.56 25.51
N LYS A 411 11.27 -20.28 24.70
CA LYS A 411 11.24 -21.74 24.65
C LYS A 411 12.32 -22.30 23.73
N TRP A 412 12.75 -23.53 24.02
CA TRP A 412 13.71 -24.25 23.20
C TRP A 412 13.02 -24.89 22.00
N GLY A 413 13.31 -24.41 20.79
CA GLY A 413 12.70 -24.97 19.58
C GLY A 413 11.16 -24.94 19.62
N PHE A 414 10.53 -25.99 19.07
CA PHE A 414 9.08 -26.18 19.15
C PHE A 414 8.62 -26.92 20.42
N THR A 415 9.46 -26.97 21.45
CA THR A 415 9.11 -27.62 22.72
C THR A 415 8.27 -26.70 23.61
N ARG A 416 7.72 -27.29 24.67
CA ARG A 416 6.98 -26.56 25.68
C ARG A 416 7.89 -25.91 26.74
N PHE A 417 9.15 -26.34 26.83
CA PHE A 417 10.11 -25.98 27.89
C PHE A 417 10.86 -24.69 27.57
N THR A 418 11.15 -23.91 28.61
CA THR A 418 12.06 -22.76 28.52
C THR A 418 13.50 -23.23 28.27
N ARG A 419 14.38 -22.34 27.79
CA ARG A 419 15.79 -22.70 27.56
C ARG A 419 16.49 -23.23 28.82
N LYS A 420 16.19 -22.67 29.99
CA LYS A 420 16.76 -23.09 31.29
C LYS A 420 16.28 -24.49 31.69
N GLU A 421 14.97 -24.71 31.64
CA GLU A 421 14.36 -26.01 31.95
C GLU A 421 14.84 -27.11 30.99
N TYR A 422 14.98 -26.79 29.70
CA TYR A 422 15.45 -27.75 28.72
C TYR A 422 16.88 -28.22 29.03
N ALA A 423 17.78 -27.30 29.39
CA ALA A 423 19.14 -27.63 29.79
C ALA A 423 19.17 -28.51 31.06
N GLN A 424 18.34 -28.18 32.06
CA GLN A 424 18.22 -28.96 33.30
C GLN A 424 17.71 -30.38 33.05
N TYR A 425 16.59 -30.53 32.32
CA TYR A 425 16.03 -31.86 32.04
C TYR A 425 16.90 -32.69 31.10
N LYS A 426 17.67 -32.05 30.22
CA LYS A 426 18.67 -32.72 29.41
C LYS A 426 19.83 -33.23 30.26
N ALA A 427 20.34 -32.42 31.20
CA ALA A 427 21.38 -32.84 32.14
C ALA A 427 20.92 -34.00 33.04
N GLN A 428 19.64 -34.03 33.42
CA GLN A 428 19.05 -35.13 34.19
C GLN A 428 18.74 -36.39 33.35
N GLY A 429 18.98 -36.39 32.04
CA GLY A 429 18.64 -37.52 31.16
C GLY A 429 17.13 -37.77 30.99
N ARG A 430 16.27 -36.81 31.36
CA ARG A 430 14.80 -36.97 31.34
C ARG A 430 14.14 -36.64 30.00
N LEU A 431 14.90 -36.17 29.01
CA LEU A 431 14.39 -35.81 27.69
C LEU A 431 14.74 -36.88 26.65
N VAL A 432 13.72 -37.52 26.09
CA VAL A 432 13.86 -38.47 24.99
C VAL A 432 13.59 -37.74 23.66
N PRO A 433 14.49 -37.79 22.68
CA PRO A 433 14.28 -37.16 21.38
C PRO A 433 13.10 -37.81 20.63
N ASP A 434 12.19 -37.00 20.12
CA ASP A 434 10.99 -37.42 19.38
C ASP A 434 10.89 -36.63 18.06
N GLY A 435 11.92 -36.80 17.23
CA GLY A 435 12.09 -36.08 15.97
C GLY A 435 12.18 -34.56 16.19
N THR A 436 11.13 -33.81 15.82
CA THR A 436 11.14 -32.34 15.95
C THR A 436 10.96 -31.83 17.36
N THR A 437 10.45 -32.67 18.25
CA THR A 437 10.09 -32.36 19.63
C THR A 437 10.80 -33.30 20.58
N VAL A 438 10.60 -33.11 21.89
CA VAL A 438 11.10 -34.02 22.92
C VAL A 438 9.94 -34.57 23.72
N LYS A 439 10.02 -35.85 24.08
CA LYS A 439 9.18 -36.50 25.08
C LYS A 439 9.85 -36.32 26.43
N TRP A 440 9.08 -35.84 27.40
CA TRP A 440 9.54 -35.71 28.78
C TRP A 440 9.17 -36.97 29.56
N LEU A 441 10.17 -37.61 30.16
CA LEU A 441 9.98 -38.72 31.08
C LEU A 441 9.42 -38.18 32.39
N SER A 442 8.09 -38.21 32.48
CA SER A 442 7.36 -37.88 33.69
C SER A 442 7.62 -38.94 34.77
N SER A 443 7.67 -38.50 36.02
CA SER A 443 7.62 -39.39 37.19
C SER A 443 6.27 -40.11 37.34
N ARG A 444 5.25 -39.68 36.58
CA ARG A 444 3.95 -40.36 36.49
C ARG A 444 3.98 -41.38 35.36
N GLY A 445 3.94 -42.65 35.73
CA GLY A 445 3.96 -43.79 34.83
C GLY A 445 4.54 -45.01 35.54
N PRO A 446 4.55 -46.18 34.90
CA PRO A 446 5.15 -47.35 35.48
C PRO A 446 6.67 -47.16 35.66
N LEU A 447 7.18 -47.57 36.82
CA LEU A 447 8.53 -47.26 37.33
C LEU A 447 9.63 -47.69 36.35
N TRP A 448 9.42 -48.80 35.64
CA TRP A 448 10.30 -49.31 34.60
C TRP A 448 10.66 -48.31 33.49
N ARG A 449 9.89 -47.23 33.30
CA ARG A 449 10.23 -46.17 32.34
C ARG A 449 11.44 -45.34 32.74
N LEU A 450 11.78 -45.29 34.03
CA LEU A 450 12.90 -44.54 34.58
C LEU A 450 14.13 -45.41 34.81
N ILE A 451 13.91 -46.67 35.20
CA ILE A 451 14.96 -47.63 35.60
C ILE A 451 15.28 -48.68 34.52
N GLY A 452 14.47 -48.77 33.46
CA GLY A 452 14.56 -49.82 32.44
C GLY A 452 13.70 -51.03 32.80
N ARG A 453 13.24 -51.81 31.80
CA ARG A 453 12.42 -53.03 32.03
C ARG A 453 13.17 -54.14 32.76
N GLU A 454 14.49 -54.11 32.74
CA GLU A 454 15.35 -55.12 33.36
C GLU A 454 15.59 -54.87 34.85
N ASN A 455 15.36 -53.64 35.33
CA ASN A 455 15.64 -53.22 36.71
C ASN A 455 14.36 -52.89 37.51
N ALA A 456 13.18 -53.36 37.08
CA ALA A 456 11.88 -52.89 37.56
C ALA A 456 10.97 -53.97 38.13
#